data_AF-A0AAN8PGS2-F1
#
_entry.id   AF-A0AAN8PGS2-F1
#
_cell.length_a   1.000
_cell.length_b   1.000
_cell.length_c   1.000
_cell.angle_alpha   90.00
_cell.angle_beta   90.00
_cell.angle_gamma   90.00
#
_symmetry.space_group_name_H-M   'P 1'
#
loop_
_entity.id
_entity.type
_entity.pdbx_description
1 polymer ?
#
loop_
_entity_poly.entity_id
_entity_poly.type
_entity_poly.pdbx_seq_one_letter_code
_entity_poly.pdbx_strand_id
1 'polypeptide(L)'
;MSLTKPKLLGLAASSTGKHLIIAFAIAVTSTVAFKYSFVEARKKSYAEFHKNYDVKADFERMKKAGMFKSVLASGEIGSGW
;
A
#
# COMPACT_ATOMS: atom_id res chain seq x y z
N MET A 1 0.82 -39.98 -42.91
CA MET A 1 1.81 -39.53 -41.90
C MET A 1 1.59 -40.33 -40.64
N SER A 2 2.61 -41.03 -40.13
CA SER A 2 2.51 -41.76 -38.86
C SER A 2 2.76 -40.82 -37.67
N LEU A 3 2.05 -41.04 -36.56
CA LEU A 3 2.20 -40.25 -35.34
C LEU A 3 3.51 -40.60 -34.63
N THR A 4 4.26 -39.58 -34.20
CA THR A 4 5.47 -39.73 -33.39
C THR A 4 5.10 -40.25 -32.00
N LYS A 5 5.92 -41.16 -31.44
CA LYS A 5 5.63 -41.80 -30.15
C LYS A 5 5.60 -40.77 -29.01
N PRO A 6 4.50 -40.69 -28.22
CA PRO A 6 4.40 -39.77 -27.11
C PRO A 6 5.22 -40.23 -25.90
N LYS A 7 5.54 -39.28 -25.01
CA LYS A 7 6.21 -39.54 -23.73
C LYS A 7 5.16 -39.99 -22.70
N LEU A 8 5.33 -41.17 -22.11
CA LEU A 8 4.35 -41.76 -21.18
C LEU A 8 4.81 -41.82 -19.71
N LEU A 9 6.10 -41.53 -19.44
CA LEU A 9 6.69 -41.58 -18.10
C LEU A 9 7.21 -40.20 -17.69
N GLY A 10 7.17 -39.89 -16.39
CA GLY A 10 7.72 -38.66 -15.83
C GLY A 10 6.93 -37.38 -16.18
N LEU A 11 5.68 -37.53 -16.63
CA LEU A 11 4.81 -36.40 -17.00
C LEU A 11 4.58 -35.44 -15.84
N ALA A 12 4.37 -35.96 -14.62
CA ALA A 12 4.18 -35.15 -13.43
C ALA A 12 5.41 -34.27 -13.13
N ALA A 13 6.61 -34.85 -13.10
CA ALA A 13 7.84 -34.09 -12.86
C ALA A 13 8.06 -33.01 -13.95
N SER A 14 7.80 -33.34 -15.21
CA SER A 14 7.92 -32.37 -16.32
C SER A 14 6.89 -31.24 -16.22
N SER A 15 5.67 -31.53 -15.76
CA SER A 15 4.63 -30.53 -15.55
C SER A 15 4.95 -29.63 -14.36
N THR A 16 5.32 -30.21 -13.22
CA THR A 16 5.65 -29.47 -12.00
C THR A 16 6.83 -28.52 -12.20
N GLY A 17 7.87 -28.93 -12.93
CA GLY A 17 9.01 -28.04 -13.23
C GLY A 17 8.59 -26.78 -14.01
N LYS A 18 7.66 -26.90 -14.97
CA LYS A 18 7.12 -25.76 -15.71
C LYS A 18 6.28 -24.86 -14.81
N HIS A 19 5.39 -25.45 -14.02
CA HIS A 19 4.53 -24.69 -13.11
C HIS A 19 5.32 -23.95 -12.03
N LEU A 20 6.43 -24.51 -11.55
CA LEU A 20 7.26 -23.85 -10.56
C LEU A 20 7.90 -22.55 -11.09
N ILE A 21 8.39 -22.56 -12.33
CA ILE A 21 8.93 -21.36 -12.98
C ILE A 21 7.83 -20.30 -13.15
N ILE A 22 6.65 -20.71 -13.63
CA ILE A 22 5.51 -19.81 -13.83
C ILE A 22 5.05 -19.23 -12.48
N ALA A 23 4.92 -20.06 -11.45
CA ALA A 23 4.51 -19.62 -10.12
C ALA A 23 5.50 -18.61 -9.54
N PHE A 24 6.80 -18.85 -9.68
CA PHE A 24 7.82 -17.91 -9.22
C PHE A 24 7.75 -16.57 -9.97
N ALA A 25 7.59 -16.60 -11.29
CA ALA A 25 7.42 -15.39 -12.08
C ALA A 25 6.20 -14.56 -11.60
N ILE A 26 5.05 -15.22 -11.42
CA ILE A 26 3.82 -14.57 -10.94
C ILE A 26 4.02 -13.99 -9.54
N ALA A 27 4.69 -14.72 -8.63
CA ALA A 27 4.93 -14.25 -7.27
C ALA A 27 5.83 -13.01 -7.23
N VAL A 28 6.88 -12.97 -8.06
CA VAL A 28 7.74 -11.79 -8.18
C VAL A 28 6.96 -10.61 -8.74
N THR A 29 6.21 -10.82 -9.83
CA THR A 29 5.42 -9.75 -10.46
C THR A 29 4.37 -9.19 -9.51
N SER A 30 3.63 -10.04 -8.78
CA SER A 30 2.60 -9.60 -7.84
C SER A 30 3.20 -8.80 -6.68
N THR A 31 4.37 -9.21 -6.17
CA THR A 31 5.08 -8.49 -5.10
C THR A 31 5.53 -7.10 -5.56
N VAL A 32 6.12 -7.01 -6.76
CA VAL A 32 6.54 -5.73 -7.33
C VAL A 32 5.33 -4.82 -7.56
N ALA A 33 4.26 -5.35 -8.15
CA ALA A 33 3.03 -4.60 -8.38
C ALA A 33 2.47 -4.05 -7.06
N PHE A 34 2.39 -4.87 -6.01
CA PHE A 34 1.88 -4.44 -4.71
C PHE A 34 2.76 -3.35 -4.06
N LYS A 35 4.09 -3.52 -4.12
CA LYS A 35 5.04 -2.53 -3.56
C LYS A 35 4.83 -1.15 -4.17
N TYR A 36 4.79 -1.05 -5.50
CA TYR A 36 4.70 0.26 -6.15
C TYR A 36 3.29 0.85 -6.09
N SER A 37 2.26 0.03 -6.25
CA SER A 37 0.86 0.52 -6.24
C SER A 37 0.37 0.92 -4.85
N PHE A 38 0.72 0.17 -3.79
CA PHE A 38 0.18 0.40 -2.44
C PHE A 38 1.19 0.95 -1.45
N VAL A 39 2.41 0.40 -1.41
CA VAL A 39 3.37 0.77 -0.37
C VAL A 39 3.99 2.13 -0.69
N GLU A 40 4.57 2.28 -1.87
CA GLU A 40 5.22 3.53 -2.27
C GLU A 40 4.21 4.67 -2.47
N ALA A 41 3.02 4.40 -3.01
CA ALA A 41 1.97 5.41 -3.11
C ALA A 41 1.57 5.98 -1.73
N ARG A 42 1.42 5.12 -0.71
CA ARG A 42 1.15 5.57 0.66
C ARG A 42 2.31 6.39 1.21
N LYS A 43 3.54 5.89 1.13
CA LYS A 43 4.72 6.63 1.61
C LYS A 43 4.82 8.02 0.97
N LYS A 44 4.59 8.09 -0.34
CA LYS A 44 4.60 9.36 -1.09
C LYS A 44 3.51 10.31 -0.59
N SER A 45 2.28 9.84 -0.40
CA SER A 45 1.19 10.68 0.12
C SER A 45 1.49 11.24 1.52
N TYR A 46 2.07 10.44 2.43
CA TYR A 46 2.49 10.92 3.75
C TYR A 46 3.62 11.96 3.65
N ALA A 47 4.60 11.72 2.77
CA ALA A 47 5.70 12.67 2.54
C ALA A 47 5.20 13.99 1.94
N GLU A 48 4.28 13.93 0.97
CA GLU A 48 3.68 15.09 0.34
C GLU A 48 2.85 15.91 1.33
N PHE A 49 2.08 15.26 2.20
CA PHE A 49 1.34 15.93 3.26
C PHE A 49 2.28 16.77 4.14
N HIS A 50 3.35 16.15 4.67
CA HIS A 50 4.26 16.83 5.61
C HIS A 50 5.18 17.86 4.94
N LYS A 51 5.37 17.81 3.62
CA LYS A 51 6.28 18.73 2.93
C LYS A 51 5.90 20.21 3.11
N ASN A 52 4.61 20.49 3.11
CA ASN A 52 4.06 21.86 3.21
C ASN A 52 3.09 22.00 4.40
N TYR A 53 3.12 21.08 5.36
CA TYR A 53 2.18 21.08 6.48
C TYR A 53 2.54 22.17 7.49
N ASP A 54 1.67 23.17 7.62
CA ASP A 54 1.75 24.16 8.71
C ASP A 54 0.82 23.76 9.85
N VAL A 55 1.45 23.30 10.93
CA VAL A 55 0.77 22.87 12.17
C VAL A 55 -0.06 23.99 12.77
N LYS A 56 0.42 25.25 12.71
CA LYS A 56 -0.28 26.39 13.32
C LYS A 56 -1.53 26.75 12.53
N ALA A 57 -1.44 26.77 11.20
CA ALA A 57 -2.58 27.02 10.35
C ALA A 57 -3.67 25.95 10.53
N ASP A 58 -3.28 24.66 10.65
CA ASP A 58 -4.23 23.59 10.87
C ASP A 58 -4.85 23.63 12.28
N PHE A 59 -4.05 23.95 13.30
CA PHE A 59 -4.54 24.17 14.65
C PHE A 59 -5.57 25.32 14.69
N GLU A 60 -5.28 26.46 14.05
CA GLU A 60 -6.23 27.57 13.99
C GLU A 60 -7.52 27.20 13.26
N ARG A 61 -7.44 26.38 12.21
CA ARG A 61 -8.62 25.82 11.52
C ARG A 61 -9.46 24.96 12.47
N MET A 62 -8.83 24.04 13.19
CA MET A 62 -9.51 23.14 14.15
C MET A 62 -10.07 23.89 15.36
N LYS A 63 -9.35 24.91 15.85
CA LYS A 63 -9.80 25.79 16.94
C LYS A 63 -11.06 26.56 16.54
N LYS A 64 -11.07 27.16 15.35
CA LYS A 64 -12.26 27.85 14.81
C LYS A 64 -13.45 26.91 14.61
N ALA A 65 -13.19 25.65 14.27
CA ALA A 65 -14.23 24.62 14.16
C ALA A 65 -14.75 24.12 15.52
N GLY A 66 -14.19 24.57 16.65
CA GLY A 66 -14.64 24.20 17.99
C GLY A 66 -14.29 22.75 18.37
N MET A 67 -13.28 22.15 17.74
CA MET A 67 -12.91 20.75 17.97
C MET A 67 -12.20 20.53 19.31
N PHE A 68 -11.59 21.59 19.88
CA PHE A 68 -10.82 21.49 21.11
C PHE A 68 -11.68 21.85 22.33
N LYS A 69 -11.60 21.03 23.38
CA LYS A 69 -12.15 21.35 24.71
C LYS A 69 -11.21 22.23 25.54
N SER A 70 -9.91 22.17 25.29
CA SER A 70 -8.89 22.92 26.04
C SER A 70 -8.72 24.36 25.56
N VAL A 71 -8.97 24.63 24.28
CA VAL A 71 -8.85 25.97 23.68
C VAL A 71 -10.11 26.24 22.89
N LEU A 72 -10.93 27.15 23.39
CA LEU A 72 -12.17 27.55 22.74
C LEU A 72 -11.87 28.33 21.46
N ALA A 73 -12.86 28.41 20.56
CA ALA A 73 -12.77 29.23 19.35
C ALA A 73 -12.49 30.71 19.65
N SER A 74 -12.89 31.20 20.83
CA SER A 74 -12.62 32.54 21.37
C SER A 74 -11.15 32.76 21.79
N GLY A 75 -10.34 31.71 21.86
CA GLY A 75 -8.97 31.75 22.40
C GLY A 75 -8.89 31.64 23.92
N GLU A 76 -10.04 31.48 24.59
CA GLU A 76 -10.11 31.25 26.02
C GLU A 76 -9.73 29.80 26.37
N ILE A 77 -9.17 29.61 27.57
CA ILE A 77 -8.88 28.29 28.12
C ILE A 77 -10.22 27.62 28.39
N GLY A 78 -10.54 26.59 27.60
CA GLY A 78 -11.75 25.81 27.81
C GLY A 78 -11.62 24.94 29.04
N SER A 79 -12.75 24.38 29.50
CA SER A 79 -12.78 23.44 30.61
C SER A 79 -11.91 22.22 30.26
N GLY A 80 -10.63 22.27 30.61
CA GLY A 80 -9.78 21.09 30.65
C GLY A 80 -10.45 20.01 31.49
N TRP A 81 -10.00 18.77 31.34
CA TRP A 81 -10.36 17.75 32.31
C TRP A 81 -9.97 18.17 33.73
#